data_AF-A0A7S0DTY6-F1
#
_entry.id   AF-A0A7S0DTY6-F1
#
_cell.length_a   1.000
_cell.length_b   1.000
_cell.length_c   1.000
_cell.angle_alpha   90.00
_cell.angle_beta   90.00
_cell.angle_gamma   90.00
#
_symmetry.space_group_name_H-M   'P 1'
#
loop_
_entity.id
_entity.type
_entity.pdbx_description
1 polymer ?
#
loop_
_entity_poly.entity_id
_entity_poly.type
_entity_poly.pdbx_seq_one_letter_code
_entity_poly.pdbx_strand_id
1 'polypeptide(L)'
;TMLKATIVAMAAVQTVSGFTAPAHFSPKSPSLQTCQPFTKGPRTSMRTPTALQLRSELTLYGNRNSRSPLIEWYLVEINKQYTHSEDRSSNPNPFGKIPGLRDDKVELFESGAILLYLSDKYGESNTPEKRADAAKWIVW
;
A
#
# COMPACT_ATOMS: atom_id res chain seq x y z
N THR A 1 -50.30 5.39 22.52
CA THR A 1 -50.71 4.01 22.85
C THR A 1 -49.82 3.06 22.07
N MET A 2 -49.01 2.24 22.76
CA MET A 2 -48.43 0.97 22.26
C MET A 2 -47.43 1.09 21.07
N LEU A 3 -46.25 0.47 20.98
CA LEU A 3 -45.55 -0.55 21.77
C LEU A 3 -44.19 -0.82 21.07
N LYS A 4 -43.11 -0.85 21.86
CA LYS A 4 -41.86 -1.65 21.75
C LYS A 4 -41.06 -1.73 20.44
N ALA A 5 -39.76 -1.41 20.55
CA ALA A 5 -38.69 -2.29 20.08
C ALA A 5 -37.44 -2.12 20.96
N THR A 6 -37.29 -3.04 21.93
CA THR A 6 -36.12 -3.16 22.81
C THR A 6 -35.03 -3.94 22.07
N ILE A 7 -33.85 -3.35 21.90
CA ILE A 7 -32.66 -4.03 21.37
C ILE A 7 -31.86 -4.57 22.57
N VAL A 8 -31.78 -5.90 22.67
CA VAL A 8 -30.89 -6.63 23.58
C VAL A 8 -29.67 -7.04 22.75
N ALA A 9 -28.49 -6.49 23.07
CA ALA A 9 -27.21 -6.96 22.54
C ALA A 9 -26.41 -7.55 23.70
N MET A 10 -26.35 -8.87 23.78
CA MET A 10 -25.43 -9.58 24.67
C MET A 10 -24.04 -9.58 24.04
N ALA A 11 -23.09 -8.91 24.68
CA ALA A 11 -21.67 -9.01 24.35
C ALA A 11 -21.09 -10.27 25.01
N ALA A 12 -20.79 -11.28 24.19
CA ALA A 12 -20.01 -12.43 24.60
C ALA A 12 -18.52 -12.06 24.56
N VAL A 13 -17.92 -11.88 25.73
CA VAL A 13 -16.48 -11.82 25.91
C VAL A 13 -15.96 -13.25 25.83
N GLN A 14 -15.27 -13.60 24.73
CA GLN A 14 -14.46 -14.82 24.66
C GLN A 14 -12.99 -14.45 24.83
N THR A 15 -12.45 -14.81 25.98
CA THR A 15 -11.02 -14.83 26.30
C THR A 15 -10.34 -15.92 25.48
N VAL A 16 -9.46 -15.56 24.56
CA VAL A 16 -8.54 -16.50 23.90
C VAL A 16 -7.24 -16.58 24.70
N SER A 17 -7.10 -17.67 25.45
CA SER A 17 -5.87 -18.09 26.10
C SER A 17 -5.08 -19.02 25.17
N GLY A 18 -3.79 -18.76 24.98
CA GLY A 18 -2.83 -19.77 24.52
C GLY A 18 -2.07 -19.40 23.24
N PHE A 19 -0.92 -18.72 23.41
CA PHE A 19 0.10 -18.66 22.37
C PHE A 19 1.32 -19.46 22.86
N THR A 20 1.42 -20.71 22.39
CA THR A 20 2.59 -21.57 22.60
C THR A 20 3.59 -21.28 21.48
N ALA A 21 4.77 -20.78 21.83
CA ALA A 21 5.86 -20.53 20.88
C ALA A 21 6.54 -21.85 20.44
N PRO A 22 6.77 -22.10 19.14
CA PRO A 22 7.59 -23.22 18.71
C PRO A 22 9.06 -22.84 18.54
N ALA A 23 9.90 -23.71 19.14
CA ALA A 23 11.25 -24.15 18.83
C ALA A 23 12.19 -23.30 17.94
N HIS A 24 13.37 -23.05 18.52
CA HIS A 24 14.65 -22.67 17.91
C HIS A 24 14.89 -23.29 16.52
N PHE A 25 15.03 -22.42 15.51
CA PHE A 25 15.52 -22.78 14.19
C PHE A 25 17.05 -22.65 14.17
N SER A 26 17.76 -23.75 13.91
CA SER A 26 19.22 -23.78 13.77
C SER A 26 19.59 -23.80 12.29
N PRO A 27 20.32 -22.81 11.75
CA PRO A 27 20.66 -22.79 10.33
C PRO A 27 21.83 -23.75 10.05
N LYS A 28 21.57 -24.81 9.29
CA LYS A 28 22.61 -25.62 8.65
C LYS A 28 23.20 -24.86 7.47
N SER A 29 24.50 -24.56 7.52
CA SER A 29 25.28 -23.99 6.41
C SER A 29 25.30 -24.96 5.21
N PRO A 30 24.91 -24.54 3.99
CA PRO A 30 25.13 -25.33 2.80
C PRO A 30 26.56 -25.13 2.27
N SER A 31 27.23 -26.25 2.03
CA SER A 31 28.54 -26.41 1.42
C SER A 31 28.66 -25.73 0.06
N LEU A 32 29.79 -25.07 -0.17
CA LEU A 32 30.20 -24.47 -1.44
C LEU A 32 30.19 -25.51 -2.57
N GLN A 33 29.25 -25.37 -3.51
CA GLN A 33 29.26 -26.12 -4.75
C GLN A 33 30.00 -25.34 -5.85
N THR A 34 31.03 -26.00 -6.35
CA THR A 34 31.87 -25.68 -7.51
C THR A 34 31.09 -25.10 -8.69
N CYS A 35 31.64 -24.03 -9.28
CA CYS A 35 31.17 -23.43 -10.53
C CYS A 35 31.40 -24.38 -11.70
N GLN A 36 30.35 -24.71 -12.44
CA GLN A 36 30.45 -25.40 -13.74
C GLN A 36 30.56 -24.37 -14.87
N PRO A 37 31.36 -24.61 -15.93
CA PRO A 37 31.52 -23.67 -17.04
C PRO A 37 30.26 -23.58 -17.90
N PHE A 38 29.92 -22.34 -18.27
CA PHE A 38 28.74 -21.97 -19.03
C PHE A 38 28.91 -22.31 -20.52
N THR A 39 28.26 -23.38 -20.99
CA THR A 39 28.19 -23.69 -22.43
C THR A 39 26.99 -22.96 -23.05
N LYS A 40 27.26 -22.08 -24.03
CA LYS A 40 26.22 -21.33 -24.76
C LYS A 40 25.48 -22.26 -25.72
N GLY A 41 24.29 -22.73 -25.35
CA GLY A 41 23.33 -23.35 -26.27
C GLY A 41 22.57 -22.29 -27.11
N PRO A 42 21.98 -22.67 -28.26
CA PRO A 42 21.23 -21.75 -29.12
C PRO A 42 19.95 -21.27 -28.41
N ARG A 43 19.74 -19.96 -28.36
CA ARG A 43 18.57 -19.33 -27.74
C ARG A 43 17.37 -19.37 -28.69
N THR A 44 16.60 -20.44 -28.68
CA THR A 44 15.21 -20.44 -29.18
C THR A 44 14.25 -20.35 -28.00
N SER A 45 13.68 -19.16 -27.77
CA SER A 45 12.33 -19.01 -27.22
C SER A 45 11.90 -17.57 -27.42
N MET A 46 11.18 -17.30 -28.51
CA MET A 46 10.28 -16.15 -28.55
C MET A 46 9.21 -16.39 -27.50
N ARG A 47 9.36 -15.77 -26.34
CA ARG A 47 8.23 -15.46 -25.48
C ARG A 47 8.00 -13.96 -25.64
N THR A 48 7.05 -13.62 -26.49
CA THR A 48 6.30 -12.38 -26.32
C THR A 48 5.73 -12.45 -24.90
N PRO A 49 6.10 -11.56 -23.97
CA PRO A 49 5.22 -11.35 -22.84
C PRO A 49 3.98 -10.71 -23.44
N THR A 50 2.92 -11.53 -23.49
CA THR A 50 1.53 -11.15 -23.36
C THR A 50 1.38 -9.71 -22.88
N ALA A 51 0.53 -8.93 -23.55
CA ALA A 51 0.02 -7.65 -23.09
C ALA A 51 -0.46 -7.75 -21.63
N LEU A 52 0.47 -7.64 -20.69
CA LEU A 52 0.23 -7.53 -19.27
C LEU A 52 -0.32 -6.13 -19.14
N GLN A 53 -1.65 -6.07 -18.97
CA GLN A 53 -2.42 -5.06 -18.25
C GLN A 53 -1.69 -3.72 -18.13
N LEU A 54 -2.21 -2.65 -18.73
CA LEU A 54 -1.87 -1.28 -18.31
C LEU A 54 -2.01 -1.22 -16.78
N ARG A 55 -0.92 -1.47 -16.05
CA ARG A 55 -0.90 -1.39 -14.61
C ARG A 55 -0.83 0.09 -14.38
N SER A 56 -1.89 0.64 -13.81
CA SER A 56 -1.92 2.03 -13.44
C SER A 56 -0.66 2.33 -12.63
N GLU A 57 0.26 3.12 -13.18
CA GLU A 57 1.59 3.30 -12.58
C GLU A 57 1.46 4.35 -11.47
N LEU A 58 1.29 3.87 -10.24
CA LEU A 58 1.19 4.72 -9.07
C LEU A 58 2.61 5.06 -8.59
N THR A 59 2.99 6.33 -8.72
CA THR A 59 4.31 6.84 -8.32
C THR A 59 4.16 7.83 -7.17
N LEU A 60 4.85 7.56 -6.06
CA LEU A 60 4.96 8.46 -4.91
C LEU A 60 6.27 9.24 -4.99
N TYR A 61 6.16 10.56 -5.03
CA TYR A 61 7.29 11.49 -4.98
C TYR A 61 7.53 11.93 -3.53
N GLY A 62 8.70 11.63 -2.98
CA GLY A 62 8.92 11.83 -1.56
C GLY A 62 10.28 11.45 -1.04
N ASN A 63 10.45 11.63 0.27
CA ASN A 63 11.56 11.06 1.04
C ASN A 63 11.14 10.86 2.49
N ARG A 64 11.94 10.11 3.26
CA ARG A 64 11.67 9.82 4.68
C ARG A 64 11.67 11.03 5.61
N ASN A 65 12.34 12.12 5.23
CA ASN A 65 12.47 13.33 6.04
C ASN A 65 11.34 14.34 5.78
N SER A 66 10.18 13.87 5.34
CA SER A 66 9.04 14.69 4.93
C SER A 66 7.72 14.07 5.42
N ARG A 67 6.58 14.57 4.91
CA ARG A 67 5.26 13.98 5.16
C ARG A 67 4.96 12.75 4.29
N SER A 68 5.86 12.37 3.37
CA SER A 68 5.68 11.20 2.49
C SER A 68 5.52 9.85 3.20
N PRO A 69 6.17 9.55 4.35
CA PRO A 69 5.99 8.28 5.06
C PRO A 69 4.54 7.97 5.44
N LEU A 70 3.72 9.00 5.70
CA LEU A 70 2.29 8.83 5.98
C LEU A 70 1.56 8.17 4.80
N ILE A 71 1.91 8.57 3.58
CA ILE A 71 1.32 8.05 2.34
C ILE A 71 1.84 6.64 2.07
N GLU A 72 3.14 6.43 2.26
CA GLU A 72 3.78 5.12 2.13
C GLU A 72 3.16 4.09 3.07
N TRP A 73 2.96 4.42 4.35
CA TRP A 73 2.28 3.55 5.30
C TRP A 73 0.86 3.21 4.86
N TYR A 74 0.11 4.21 4.39
CA TYR A 74 -1.24 3.97 3.91
C TYR A 74 -1.28 3.04 2.69
N LEU A 75 -0.34 3.21 1.74
CA LEU A 75 -0.22 2.34 0.57
C LEU A 75 0.12 0.89 0.97
N VAL A 76 0.96 0.71 2.01
CA VAL A 76 1.27 -0.61 2.57
C VAL A 76 0.03 -1.22 3.23
N GLU A 77 -0.72 -0.45 4.01
CA GLU A 77 -1.93 -0.93 4.69
C GLU A 77 -2.97 -1.47 3.69
N ILE A 78 -3.19 -0.74 2.59
CA ILE A 78 -4.11 -1.17 1.53
C ILE A 78 -3.47 -2.15 0.53
N ASN A 79 -2.24 -2.62 0.79
CA ASN A 79 -1.47 -3.54 -0.06
C ASN A 79 -1.37 -3.10 -1.53
N LYS A 80 -1.23 -1.78 -1.78
CA LYS A 80 -1.12 -1.21 -3.12
C LYS A 80 0.33 -1.14 -3.56
N GLN A 81 0.64 -1.78 -4.69
CA GLN A 81 1.95 -1.64 -5.33
C GLN A 81 2.16 -0.22 -5.85
N TYR A 82 3.34 0.35 -5.59
CA TYR A 82 3.72 1.68 -6.03
C TYR A 82 5.22 1.77 -6.32
N THR A 83 5.61 2.79 -7.09
CA THR A 83 7.00 3.17 -7.33
C THR A 83 7.35 4.38 -6.46
N HIS A 84 8.47 4.33 -5.73
CA HIS A 84 8.97 5.48 -4.98
C HIS A 84 9.98 6.26 -5.84
N SER A 85 9.82 7.58 -5.90
CA SER A 85 10.76 8.46 -6.60
C SER A 85 11.20 9.61 -5.70
N GLU A 86 12.51 9.82 -5.60
CA GLU A 86 13.09 10.99 -4.92
C GLU A 86 13.33 12.17 -5.90
N ASP A 87 13.05 11.99 -7.19
CA ASP A 87 13.24 13.03 -8.20
C ASP A 87 12.23 14.18 -8.02
N ARG A 88 12.75 15.34 -7.64
CA ARG A 88 11.96 16.55 -7.45
C ARG A 88 11.54 17.22 -8.75
N SER A 89 12.26 16.99 -9.86
CA SER A 89 11.95 17.64 -11.14
C SER A 89 10.69 17.09 -11.79
N SER A 90 10.39 15.81 -11.55
CA SER A 90 9.19 15.12 -12.04
C SER A 90 7.99 15.20 -11.09
N ASN A 91 8.15 15.83 -9.92
CA ASN A 91 7.10 15.96 -8.91
C ASN A 91 5.95 16.83 -9.45
N PRO A 92 4.68 16.38 -9.37
CA PRO A 92 3.54 17.16 -9.84
C PRO A 92 3.26 18.46 -9.07
N ASN A 93 3.88 18.66 -7.90
CA ASN A 93 3.64 19.85 -7.09
C ASN A 93 4.32 21.11 -7.71
N PRO A 94 3.57 22.14 -8.13
CA PRO A 94 4.14 23.35 -8.73
C PRO A 94 5.01 24.18 -7.76
N PHE A 95 4.88 23.95 -6.46
CA PHE A 95 5.67 24.61 -5.43
C PHE A 95 6.93 23.83 -5.02
N GLY A 96 7.18 22.68 -5.66
CA GLY A 96 8.34 21.83 -5.38
C GLY A 96 8.35 21.21 -3.97
N LYS A 97 7.20 21.20 -3.28
CA LYS A 97 7.04 20.56 -1.97
C LYS A 97 6.68 19.08 -2.14
N ILE A 98 7.04 18.28 -1.14
CA ILE A 98 6.74 16.85 -1.06
C ILE A 98 5.80 16.59 0.14
N PRO A 99 4.89 15.60 0.07
CA PRO A 99 4.72 14.60 -0.98
C PRO A 99 4.01 15.09 -2.25
N GLY A 100 4.24 14.37 -3.35
CA GLY A 100 3.41 14.38 -4.56
C GLY A 100 3.06 12.95 -4.97
N LEU A 101 1.94 12.74 -5.66
CA LEU A 101 1.50 11.44 -6.15
C LEU A 101 1.07 11.58 -7.62
N ARG A 102 1.52 10.64 -8.47
CA ARG A 102 0.98 10.45 -9.81
C ARG A 102 0.33 9.08 -9.88
N ASP A 103 -0.90 9.04 -10.36
CA ASP A 103 -1.67 7.83 -10.57
C ASP A 103 -2.33 7.92 -11.94
N ASP A 104 -1.66 7.35 -12.94
CA ASP A 104 -1.96 7.51 -14.36
C ASP A 104 -2.01 8.98 -14.79
N LYS A 105 -3.22 9.51 -14.99
CA LYS A 105 -3.49 10.89 -15.43
C LYS A 105 -3.78 11.83 -14.27
N VAL A 106 -3.91 11.28 -13.06
CA VAL A 106 -4.24 12.06 -11.87
C VAL A 106 -2.95 12.42 -11.17
N GLU A 107 -2.73 13.71 -11.01
CA GLU A 107 -1.60 14.29 -10.31
C GLU A 107 -2.09 15.00 -9.06
N LEU A 108 -1.49 14.68 -7.92
CA LEU A 108 -1.91 15.15 -6.61
C LEU A 108 -0.71 15.63 -5.82
N PHE A 109 -0.93 16.66 -5.03
CA PHE A 109 -0.02 17.16 -4.01
C PHE A 109 -0.85 17.54 -2.77
N GLU A 110 -0.18 17.83 -1.66
CA GLU A 110 -0.73 17.85 -0.30
C GLU A 110 -1.04 16.46 0.27
N SER A 111 -0.42 16.15 1.42
CA SER A 111 -0.52 14.82 2.04
C SER A 111 -1.96 14.43 2.39
N GLY A 112 -2.76 15.36 2.90
CA GLY A 112 -4.16 15.08 3.25
C GLY A 112 -5.04 14.78 2.03
N ALA A 113 -4.89 15.55 0.95
CA ALA A 113 -5.61 15.33 -0.29
C ALA A 113 -5.25 13.99 -0.92
N ILE A 114 -3.95 13.62 -0.88
CA ILE A 114 -3.49 12.31 -1.35
C ILE A 114 -4.12 11.16 -0.54
N LEU A 115 -4.15 11.25 0.80
CA LEU A 115 -4.77 10.21 1.64
C LEU A 115 -6.26 10.04 1.34
N LEU A 116 -7.00 11.14 1.23
CA LEU A 116 -8.44 11.10 0.89
C LEU A 116 -8.67 10.47 -0.49
N TYR A 117 -7.85 10.83 -1.48
CA TYR A 117 -7.94 10.23 -2.81
C TYR A 117 -7.67 8.72 -2.78
N LEU A 118 -6.60 8.29 -2.10
CA LEU A 118 -6.27 6.87 -2.00
C LEU A 118 -7.36 6.10 -1.25
N SER A 119 -7.94 6.70 -0.20
CA SER A 119 -9.04 6.07 0.55
C SER A 119 -10.32 5.92 -0.25
N ASP A 120 -10.60 6.87 -1.13
CA ASP A 120 -11.78 6.84 -2.00
C ASP A 120 -11.59 5.85 -3.17
N LYS A 121 -10.40 5.84 -3.78
CA LYS A 121 -10.14 5.04 -4.99
C LYS A 121 -9.77 3.59 -4.69
N TYR A 122 -9.03 3.34 -3.61
CA TYR A 122 -8.44 2.03 -3.30
C TYR A 122 -8.79 1.51 -1.91
N GLY A 123 -9.25 2.38 -1.00
CA GLY A 123 -9.64 2.02 0.36
C GLY A 123 -11.15 1.78 0.52
N GLU A 124 -11.63 1.94 1.75
CA GLU A 124 -13.02 1.68 2.12
C GLU A 124 -13.90 2.93 2.23
N SER A 125 -13.44 4.11 1.79
CA SER A 125 -14.18 5.38 1.93
C SER A 125 -15.22 5.58 0.82
N ASN A 126 -16.07 4.57 0.61
CA ASN A 126 -17.04 4.54 -0.48
C ASN A 126 -18.37 5.26 -0.20
N THR A 127 -18.63 5.67 1.05
CA THR A 127 -19.85 6.42 1.42
C THR A 127 -19.51 7.81 1.98
N PRO A 128 -20.44 8.79 1.92
CA PRO A 128 -20.24 10.11 2.51
C PRO A 128 -19.88 10.07 4.00
N GLU A 129 -20.48 9.16 4.77
CA GLU A 129 -20.25 9.02 6.21
C GLU A 129 -18.84 8.54 6.50
N LYS A 130 -18.35 7.52 5.76
CA LYS A 130 -16.98 7.04 5.88
C LYS A 130 -15.96 8.08 5.44
N ARG A 131 -16.24 8.82 4.35
CA ARG A 131 -15.39 9.94 3.91
C ARG A 131 -15.31 11.03 4.96
N ALA A 132 -16.43 11.40 5.58
CA ALA A 132 -16.44 12.38 6.67
C ALA A 132 -15.69 11.87 7.91
N ASP A 133 -15.80 10.58 8.24
CA ASP A 133 -15.10 9.96 9.36
C ASP A 133 -13.56 9.99 9.18
N ALA A 134 -13.07 9.76 7.96
CA ALA A 134 -11.65 9.93 7.65
C ALA A 134 -11.25 11.42 7.59
N ALA A 135 -12.03 12.23 6.88
CA ALA A 135 -11.71 13.64 6.63
C ALA A 135 -11.63 14.46 7.92
N LYS A 136 -12.45 14.18 8.94
CA LYS A 136 -12.39 14.90 10.21
C LYS A 136 -11.03 14.79 10.90
N TRP A 137 -10.28 13.71 10.70
CA TRP A 137 -8.94 13.53 11.28
C TRP A 137 -7.83 14.05 10.37
N ILE A 138 -8.06 14.04 9.06
CA ILE A 138 -7.06 14.47 8.07
C ILE A 138 -7.03 16.01 7.95
N VAL A 139 -8.18 16.66 8.13
CA VAL A 139 -8.36 18.11 7.90
C VAL A 139 -8.33 18.94 9.20
N TRP A 140 -8.54 18.32 10.36
CA TRP A 140 -8.52 18.99 11.67
C TRP A 140 -7.13 19.43 12.09
#